data_AF-A0A650CXD2-F1
#
_entry.id   AF-A0A650CXD2-F1
#
_cell.length_a   1.000
_cell.length_b   1.000
_cell.length_c   1.000
_cell.angle_alpha   90.00
_cell.angle_beta   90.00
_cell.angle_gamma   90.00
#
_symmetry.space_group_name_H-M   'P 1'
#
loop_
_entity.id
_entity.type
_entity.pdbx_description
1 polymer ?
#
loop_
_entity_poly.entity_id
_entity_poly.type
_entity_poly.pdbx_seq_one_letter_code
_entity_poly.pdbx_strand_id
1 'polypeptide(L)'
;MLVRLEEKEFDKIFSKLKEQVYEYNSKISGSEVYLKPYHVVYKNGKKYIYIGKYWYKLEKYNGKIKWIYLGKEKPLANLPDPPKFPEFTIIKDEKSYIVDEKFLNNF
;
A
#
# COMPACT_ATOMS: atom_id res chain seq x y z
N MET A 1 9.27 -16.50 -9.72
CA MET A 1 9.86 -17.36 -8.67
C MET A 1 9.55 -16.76 -7.30
N LEU A 2 9.72 -17.48 -6.19
CA LEU A 2 9.66 -16.86 -4.84
C LEU A 2 11.08 -16.60 -4.36
N VAL A 3 11.33 -15.41 -3.81
CA VAL A 3 12.65 -14.97 -3.33
C VAL A 3 12.57 -14.66 -1.83
N ARG A 4 13.58 -15.09 -1.09
CA ARG A 4 13.72 -14.78 0.34
C ARG A 4 14.51 -13.48 0.49
N LEU A 5 13.99 -12.57 1.31
CA LEU A 5 14.59 -11.30 1.66
C LEU A 5 14.84 -11.25 3.16
N GLU A 6 15.97 -10.68 3.53
CA GLU A 6 16.24 -10.30 4.92
C GLU A 6 15.28 -9.17 5.35
N GLU A 7 14.96 -9.09 6.65
CA GLU A 7 14.04 -8.07 7.17
C GLU A 7 14.46 -6.65 6.81
N LYS A 8 15.76 -6.35 6.89
CA LYS A 8 16.31 -5.03 6.55
C LYS A 8 16.13 -4.68 5.07
N GLU A 9 16.25 -5.66 4.17
CA GLU A 9 16.06 -5.45 2.74
C GLU A 9 14.60 -5.21 2.41
N PHE A 10 13.73 -6.04 2.99
CA PHE A 10 12.29 -5.88 2.85
C PHE A 10 11.83 -4.51 3.35
N ASP A 11 12.28 -4.07 4.53
CA ASP A 11 11.90 -2.79 5.11
C ASP A 11 12.34 -1.60 4.25
N LYS A 12 13.50 -1.69 3.60
CA LYS A 12 13.99 -0.68 2.65
C LYS A 12 13.05 -0.57 1.45
N ILE A 13 12.69 -1.69 0.84
CA ILE A 13 11.80 -1.71 -0.33
C ILE A 13 10.39 -1.26 0.07
N PHE A 14 9.88 -1.77 1.19
CA PHE A 14 8.58 -1.42 1.73
C PHE A 14 8.47 0.07 2.06
N SER A 15 9.54 0.68 2.56
CA SER A 15 9.58 2.11 2.84
C SER A 15 9.53 2.96 1.58
N LYS A 16 10.31 2.62 0.55
CA LYS A 16 10.24 3.28 -0.77
C LYS A 16 8.84 3.21 -1.38
N LEU A 17 8.18 2.06 -1.27
CA LEU A 17 6.83 1.87 -1.77
C LEU A 17 5.80 2.75 -1.04
N LYS A 18 5.88 2.85 0.29
CA LYS A 18 5.04 3.76 1.06
C LYS A 18 5.28 5.22 0.69
N GLU A 19 6.55 5.60 0.48
CA GLU A 19 6.94 6.95 0.11
C GLU A 19 6.26 7.40 -1.19
N GLN A 20 6.23 6.55 -2.22
CA GLN A 20 5.50 6.84 -3.46
C GLN A 20 4.00 7.10 -3.23
N VAL A 21 3.36 6.36 -2.32
CA VAL A 21 1.96 6.62 -1.95
C VAL A 21 1.82 7.95 -1.20
N TYR A 22 2.75 8.29 -0.32
CA TYR A 22 2.73 9.55 0.41
C TYR A 22 2.99 10.77 -0.48
N GLU A 23 3.92 10.67 -1.42
CA GLU A 23 4.15 11.69 -2.44
C GLU A 23 2.90 11.90 -3.30
N TYR A 24 2.27 10.81 -3.74
CA TYR A 24 1.01 10.88 -4.47
C TYR A 24 -0.09 11.54 -3.64
N ASN A 25 -0.31 11.10 -2.40
CA ASN A 25 -1.31 11.66 -1.50
C ASN A 25 -1.08 13.15 -1.20
N SER A 26 0.18 13.60 -1.18
CA SER A 26 0.52 15.01 -1.05
C SER A 26 0.06 15.83 -2.27
N LYS A 27 0.19 15.28 -3.49
CA LYS A 27 -0.28 15.93 -4.73
C LYS A 27 -1.80 16.07 -4.80
N ILE A 28 -2.54 15.18 -4.15
CA ILE A 28 -4.01 15.21 -4.10
C ILE A 28 -4.55 15.76 -2.78
N SER A 29 -3.71 16.42 -1.98
CA SER A 29 -4.12 17.03 -0.72
C SER A 29 -5.26 18.02 -0.94
N GLY A 30 -6.29 17.95 -0.09
CA GLY A 30 -7.50 18.76 -0.22
C GLY A 30 -8.62 18.13 -1.05
N SER A 31 -8.39 16.98 -1.70
CA SER A 31 -9.44 16.24 -2.45
C SER A 31 -10.40 15.43 -1.57
N GLU A 32 -10.20 15.43 -0.24
CA GLU A 32 -10.90 14.58 0.74
C GLU A 32 -10.74 13.07 0.54
N VAL A 33 -10.05 12.62 -0.50
CA VAL A 33 -9.82 11.20 -0.78
C VAL A 33 -8.34 10.90 -0.85
N TYR A 34 -7.95 9.74 -0.34
CA TYR A 34 -6.54 9.35 -0.26
C TYR A 34 -6.38 7.86 -0.49
N LEU A 35 -5.23 7.48 -1.05
CA LEU A 35 -4.81 6.10 -1.11
C LEU A 35 -4.33 5.64 0.26
N LYS A 36 -4.82 4.48 0.70
CA LYS A 36 -4.27 3.79 1.86
C LYS A 36 -2.84 3.33 1.53
N PRO A 37 -1.82 3.72 2.31
CA PRO A 37 -0.43 3.36 2.05
C PRO A 37 -0.23 1.85 1.95
N TYR A 38 -0.79 1.10 2.90
CA TYR A 38 -0.79 -0.35 2.84
C TYR A 38 -1.95 -0.97 3.63
N HIS A 39 -2.34 -2.18 3.25
CA HIS A 39 -3.28 -3.01 3.98
C HIS A 39 -2.67 -4.39 4.22
N VAL A 40 -2.66 -4.81 5.48
CA VAL A 40 -2.19 -6.13 5.89
C VAL A 40 -3.38 -7.06 6.10
N VAL A 41 -3.30 -8.25 5.52
CA VAL A 41 -4.25 -9.35 5.75
C VAL A 41 -3.48 -10.56 6.29
N TYR A 42 -4.03 -11.23 7.29
CA TYR A 42 -3.50 -12.49 7.83
C TYR A 42 -4.42 -13.63 7.41
N LYS A 43 -3.89 -14.66 6.74
CA LYS A 43 -4.66 -15.82 6.30
C LYS A 43 -3.77 -17.08 6.27
N ASN A 44 -4.21 -18.15 6.93
CA ASN A 44 -3.52 -19.45 6.99
C ASN A 44 -2.05 -19.32 7.41
N GLY A 45 -1.77 -18.54 8.46
CA GLY A 45 -0.39 -18.29 8.94
C GLY A 45 0.44 -17.38 8.03
N LYS A 46 -0.10 -16.93 6.89
CA LYS A 46 0.58 -16.04 5.95
C LYS A 46 0.12 -14.60 6.12
N LYS A 47 1.04 -13.67 5.88
CA LYS A 47 0.78 -12.22 5.79
C LYS A 47 0.62 -11.84 4.31
N TYR A 48 -0.28 -10.92 4.02
CA TYR A 48 -0.44 -10.35 2.67
C TYR A 48 -0.42 -8.84 2.83
N ILE A 49 0.38 -8.14 2.02
CA ILE A 49 0.49 -6.69 2.11
C ILE A 49 0.14 -6.11 0.74
N TYR A 50 -0.92 -5.31 0.72
CA TYR A 50 -1.36 -4.58 -0.47
C TYR A 50 -0.97 -3.12 -0.31
N ILE A 51 -0.20 -2.56 -1.24
CA ILE A 51 0.26 -1.17 -1.19
C ILE A 51 -0.56 -0.32 -2.17
N GLY A 52 -1.00 0.86 -1.73
CA GLY A 52 -1.67 1.84 -2.60
C GLY A 52 -2.92 1.31 -3.32
N LYS A 53 -3.57 0.28 -2.77
CA LYS A 53 -4.64 -0.48 -3.47
C LYS A 53 -6.04 0.05 -3.20
N TYR A 54 -6.23 0.71 -2.07
CA TYR A 54 -7.56 1.00 -1.54
C TYR A 54 -7.72 2.49 -1.30
N TRP A 55 -8.83 3.03 -1.77
CA TRP A 55 -9.19 4.42 -1.61
C TRP A 55 -10.04 4.62 -0.37
N TYR A 56 -9.80 5.74 0.31
CA TYR A 56 -10.59 6.16 1.46
C TYR A 56 -10.94 7.63 1.36
N LYS A 57 -12.17 7.97 1.75
CA LYS A 57 -12.59 9.34 2.03
C LYS A 57 -12.25 9.70 3.47
N LEU A 58 -11.72 10.90 3.66
CA LEU A 58 -11.48 11.53 4.94
C LEU A 58 -12.65 12.46 5.26
N GLU A 59 -13.47 12.10 6.24
CA GLU A 59 -14.53 12.97 6.75
C GLU A 59 -14.16 13.50 8.12
N LYS A 60 -14.41 14.80 8.35
CA LYS A 60 -14.25 15.44 9.65
C LYS A 60 -15.62 15.68 10.26
N TYR A 61 -15.90 15.05 11.39
CA TYR A 61 -17.17 15.24 12.12
C TYR A 61 -16.88 15.54 13.59
N ASN A 62 -17.32 16.69 14.08
CA ASN A 62 -17.09 17.16 15.46
C ASN A 62 -15.63 17.02 15.92
N GLY A 63 -14.67 17.42 15.08
CA GLY A 63 -13.23 17.31 15.35
C GLY A 63 -12.64 15.90 15.25
N LYS A 64 -13.46 14.86 15.01
CA LYS A 64 -13.00 13.49 14.79
C LYS A 64 -12.80 13.23 13.30
N ILE A 65 -11.75 12.50 12.98
CA ILE A 65 -11.47 12.01 11.63
C ILE A 65 -12.10 10.64 11.46
N LYS A 66 -12.90 10.47 10.40
CA LYS A 66 -13.46 9.19 9.97
C LYS A 66 -12.94 8.87 8.58
N TRP A 67 -12.39 7.66 8.43
CA TRP A 67 -11.95 7.13 7.15
C TRP A 67 -13.03 6.20 6.60
N ILE A 68 -13.57 6.52 5.43
CA ILE A 68 -14.61 5.72 4.76
C ILE A 68 -14.00 5.03 3.58
N TYR A 69 -14.10 3.70 3.54
CA TYR A 69 -13.60 2.91 2.43
C TYR A 69 -14.42 3.16 1.15
N LEU A 70 -13.75 3.45 0.03
CA LEU A 70 -14.37 3.77 -1.25
C LEU A 70 -14.20 2.66 -2.31
N GLY A 71 -13.36 1.67 -2.07
CA GLY A 71 -13.07 0.62 -3.05
C GLY A 71 -11.63 0.65 -3.54
N LYS A 72 -11.40 0.00 -4.69
CA LYS A 72 -10.08 -0.10 -5.34
C LYS A 72 -9.92 0.86 -6.52
N GLU A 73 -11.03 1.36 -7.06
CA GLU A 73 -11.03 2.22 -8.25
C GLU A 73 -10.79 3.68 -7.87
N LYS A 74 -10.16 4.43 -8.78
CA LYS A 74 -9.92 5.87 -8.60
C LYS A 74 -11.27 6.59 -8.48
N PRO A 75 -11.60 7.21 -7.34
CA PRO A 75 -12.97 7.67 -7.06
C PRO A 75 -13.34 8.95 -7.81
N LEU A 76 -12.34 9.72 -8.25
CA LEU A 76 -12.53 11.02 -8.90
C LEU A 76 -11.71 11.06 -10.20
N ALA A 77 -12.38 11.35 -11.32
CA ALA A 77 -11.76 11.31 -12.65
C ALA A 77 -10.67 12.37 -12.85
N ASN A 78 -10.79 13.52 -12.18
CA ASN A 78 -9.87 14.64 -12.26
C ASN A 78 -8.58 14.46 -11.43
N LEU A 79 -8.47 13.41 -10.62
CA LEU A 79 -7.24 13.12 -9.90
C LEU A 79 -6.18 12.54 -10.84
N PRO A 80 -4.88 12.86 -10.62
CA PRO A 80 -3.80 12.22 -11.34
C PRO A 80 -3.84 10.71 -11.14
N ASP A 81 -3.26 9.96 -12.07
CA ASP A 81 -3.22 8.50 -11.93
C ASP A 81 -2.35 8.06 -10.74
N PRO A 82 -2.82 7.09 -9.96
CA PRO A 82 -2.09 6.61 -8.80
C PRO A 82 -0.86 5.80 -9.23
N PRO A 83 0.17 5.70 -8.36
CA PRO A 83 1.28 4.78 -8.60
C PRO A 83 0.75 3.35 -8.73
N LYS A 84 1.23 2.64 -9.74
CA LYS A 84 0.85 1.24 -10.00
C LYS A 84 1.82 0.32 -9.27
N PHE A 85 1.29 -0.48 -8.36
CA PHE A 85 2.06 -1.49 -7.65
C PHE A 85 1.61 -2.89 -8.05
N PRO A 86 2.53 -3.86 -8.17
CA PRO A 86 2.15 -5.26 -8.30
C PRO A 86 1.36 -5.71 -7.07
N GLU A 87 0.40 -6.63 -7.25
CA GLU A 87 -0.13 -7.38 -6.12
C GLU A 87 0.88 -8.46 -5.73
N PHE A 88 1.36 -8.46 -4.48
CA PHE A 88 2.34 -9.44 -4.02
C PHE A 88 1.92 -10.12 -2.71
N THR A 89 2.31 -11.38 -2.60
CA THR A 89 2.21 -12.16 -1.36
C THR A 89 3.52 -12.03 -0.61
N ILE A 90 3.47 -11.76 0.69
CA ILE A 90 4.67 -11.62 1.54
C ILE A 90 4.53 -12.58 2.73
N ILE A 91 5.17 -13.75 2.63
CA ILE A 91 5.16 -14.70 3.74
C ILE A 91 6.26 -14.28 4.72
N LYS A 92 5.88 -13.81 5.92
CA LYS A 92 6.84 -13.59 7.00
C LYS A 92 7.19 -14.95 7.61
N ASP A 93 8.47 -15.28 7.62
CA ASP A 93 9.05 -16.49 8.23
C ASP A 93 10.10 -16.06 9.24
N GLU A 94 9.84 -16.24 10.54
CA GLU A 94 10.60 -15.86 11.75
C GLU A 94 11.48 -14.59 11.70
N LYS A 95 12.48 -14.52 10.81
CA LYS A 95 13.42 -13.39 10.60
C LYS A 95 13.54 -12.90 9.15
N SER A 96 12.67 -13.35 8.26
CA SER A 96 12.79 -13.13 6.81
C SER A 96 11.43 -13.02 6.13
N TYR A 97 11.44 -12.53 4.89
CA TYR A 97 10.25 -12.36 4.07
C TYR A 97 10.40 -13.12 2.75
N ILE A 98 9.42 -13.95 2.41
CA ILE A 98 9.34 -14.59 1.10
C ILE A 98 8.40 -13.76 0.23
N VAL A 99 8.91 -13.25 -0.89
CA VAL A 99 8.20 -12.37 -1.83
C VAL A 99 8.20 -12.98 -3.24
N ASP A 100 7.25 -12.59 -4.08
CA ASP A 100 7.30 -12.93 -5.51
C ASP A 100 8.47 -12.19 -6.18
N GLU A 101 9.23 -12.85 -7.04
CA GLU A 101 10.35 -12.27 -7.81
C GLU A 101 9.96 -11.03 -8.62
N LYS A 102 8.69 -10.92 -9.06
CA LYS A 102 8.17 -9.68 -9.67
C LYS A 102 8.31 -8.47 -8.76
N PHE A 103 8.40 -8.68 -7.46
CA PHE A 103 8.71 -7.64 -6.48
C PHE A 103 10.07 -7.01 -6.78
N LEU A 104 11.11 -7.81 -7.04
CA LEU A 104 12.47 -7.31 -7.25
C LEU A 104 12.63 -6.59 -8.58
N ASN A 105 11.96 -7.07 -9.63
CA ASN A 105 12.08 -6.51 -10.98
C ASN A 105 11.43 -5.13 -11.16
N ASN A 106 10.77 -4.59 -10.14
CA ASN A 106 10.19 -3.24 -10.15
C ASN A 106 11.05 -2.21 -9.39
N PHE A 107 12.29 -2.56 -9.01
CA PHE A 107 13.22 -1.70 -8.26
C PHE A 107 14.65 -1.72 -8.78
#